data_AF-A0AAE1HUX4-F1
#
_entry.id   AF-A0AAE1HUX4-F1
#
_cell.length_a   1.000
_cell.length_b   1.000
_cell.length_c   1.000
_cell.angle_alpha   90.00
_cell.angle_beta   90.00
_cell.angle_gamma   90.00
#
_symmetry.space_group_name_H-M   'P 1'
#
loop_
_entity.id
_entity.type
_entity.pdbx_description
1 polymer ?
#
loop_
_entity_poly.entity_id
_entity_poly.type
_entity_poly.pdbx_seq_one_letter_code
_entity_poly.pdbx_strand_id
1 'polypeptide(L)'
;MDPSTKPSAKMGRRGFSIRETIKDIKFDFNDPQFIAVLVAVLAVVLTFVILKLFLRQRTARRSVLLLGLCDAGKTLIWSKLLYGRKADTHTSIKENVGDYQTNKGLLKIVDIPGHERLRMKFLDQYKSSARAVIFVVDAMTFQRDLRDVAEFLYNILLDTVLSHSNPAMLIIANKQDQPMAKGSSLLKTNLERELNLLRDTKDKQLDSIADKSVAQSYLGKQGKDFSFSHLTAQIDFAETSGLSDDPSGLEPVKNWLASIA
;
A
#
# COMPACT_ATOMS: atom_id res chain seq x y z
N MET A 1 42.77 -15.83 87.09
CA MET A 1 41.78 -16.91 87.21
C MET A 1 40.68 -16.62 86.22
N ASP A 2 40.76 -17.29 85.06
CA ASP A 2 39.71 -18.12 84.44
C ASP A 2 38.27 -17.58 84.21
N PRO A 3 37.50 -18.18 83.28
CA PRO A 3 37.47 -17.76 81.88
C PRO A 3 36.02 -17.67 81.34
N SER A 4 35.92 -17.48 80.03
CA SER A 4 34.83 -17.96 79.17
C SER A 4 33.39 -17.51 79.47
N THR A 5 32.83 -16.76 78.50
CA THR A 5 31.63 -17.22 77.78
C THR A 5 31.44 -16.38 76.52
N LYS A 6 31.61 -16.99 75.35
CA LYS A 6 31.06 -16.49 74.08
C LYS A 6 29.59 -16.89 74.00
N PRO A 7 28.70 -16.03 73.48
CA PRO A 7 27.53 -16.49 72.77
C PRO A 7 27.63 -16.16 71.27
N SER A 8 27.30 -17.17 70.48
CA SER A 8 27.09 -17.14 69.05
C SER A 8 25.95 -16.16 68.69
N ALA A 9 26.22 -15.18 67.83
CA ALA A 9 25.20 -14.35 67.21
C ALA A 9 25.22 -14.59 65.70
N LYS A 10 24.16 -15.25 65.23
CA LYS A 10 23.91 -15.60 63.82
C LYS A 10 24.04 -14.38 62.90
N MET A 11 24.79 -14.57 61.82
CA MET A 11 24.87 -13.65 60.69
C MET A 11 23.51 -13.56 59.99
N GLY A 12 22.73 -12.54 60.33
CA GLY A 12 21.51 -12.20 59.61
C GLY A 12 21.84 -11.60 58.26
N ARG A 13 21.60 -12.34 57.18
CA ARG A 13 21.46 -11.78 55.84
C ARG A 13 20.31 -10.77 55.88
N ARG A 14 20.61 -9.47 55.92
CA ARG A 14 19.61 -8.43 55.64
C ARG A 14 19.26 -8.55 54.16
N GLY A 15 18.15 -9.23 53.86
CA GLY A 15 17.54 -9.12 52.55
C GLY A 15 17.19 -7.65 52.34
N PHE A 16 17.77 -7.02 51.33
CA PHE A 16 17.38 -5.68 50.90
C PHE A 16 15.99 -5.80 50.28
N SER A 17 14.97 -5.65 51.13
CA SER A 17 13.57 -5.75 50.71
C SER A 17 13.20 -4.45 50.00
N ILE A 18 13.28 -4.48 48.67
CA ILE A 18 12.80 -3.39 47.79
C ILE A 18 11.34 -3.02 48.14
N ARG A 19 10.56 -3.99 48.66
CA ARG A 19 9.18 -3.78 49.13
C ARG A 19 9.07 -2.91 50.38
N GLU A 20 10.08 -2.90 51.25
CA GLU A 20 10.09 -2.01 52.43
C GLU A 20 10.48 -0.59 52.04
N THR A 21 11.44 -0.43 51.12
CA THR A 21 11.84 0.89 50.59
C THR A 21 10.71 1.59 49.82
N ILE A 22 9.82 0.82 49.18
CA ILE A 22 8.65 1.36 48.45
C ILE A 22 7.51 1.74 49.41
N LYS A 23 7.40 1.10 50.59
CA LYS A 23 6.33 1.39 51.55
C LYS A 23 6.50 2.72 52.28
N ASP A 24 7.73 3.23 52.38
CA ASP A 24 8.03 4.51 53.05
C ASP A 24 7.96 5.72 52.12
N ILE A 25 7.60 5.53 50.85
CA ILE A 25 7.33 6.64 49.93
C ILE A 25 5.94 7.19 50.25
N LYS A 26 5.85 8.00 51.30
CA LYS A 26 4.71 8.89 51.52
C LYS A 26 4.75 9.98 50.46
N PHE A 27 4.06 9.76 49.35
CA PHE A 27 3.80 10.83 48.38
C PHE A 27 2.93 11.88 49.04
N ASP A 28 3.53 13.00 49.42
CA ASP A 28 2.79 14.15 49.92
C ASP A 28 2.16 14.88 48.73
N PHE A 29 0.88 14.62 48.51
CA PHE A 29 0.14 15.17 47.37
C PHE A 29 0.00 16.69 47.40
N ASN A 30 0.34 17.35 48.52
CA ASN A 30 0.30 18.79 48.68
C ASN A 30 1.67 19.47 48.58
N ASP A 31 2.77 18.74 48.37
CA ASP A 31 4.09 19.34 48.14
C ASP A 31 4.10 20.08 46.79
N PRO A 32 4.38 21.40 46.75
CA PRO A 32 4.50 22.16 45.52
C PRO A 32 5.50 21.55 44.52
N GLN A 33 6.57 20.91 44.99
CA GLN A 33 7.57 20.25 44.14
C GLN A 33 6.99 18.99 43.49
N PHE A 34 6.24 18.18 44.24
CA PHE A 34 5.58 16.99 43.71
C PHE A 34 4.51 17.35 42.68
N ILE A 35 3.70 18.39 42.94
CA ILE A 35 2.72 18.92 42.00
C ILE A 35 3.41 19.41 40.71
N ALA A 36 4.52 20.14 40.83
CA ALA A 36 5.28 20.62 39.67
C ALA A 36 5.82 19.48 38.80
N VAL A 37 6.37 18.42 39.42
CA VAL A 37 6.84 17.22 38.70
C VAL A 37 5.68 16.50 38.02
N LEU A 38 4.54 16.35 38.70
CA LEU A 38 3.37 15.68 38.15
C LEU A 38 2.77 16.44 36.96
N VAL A 39 2.71 17.77 37.04
CA VAL A 39 2.28 18.65 35.94
C VAL A 39 3.25 18.57 34.76
N ALA A 40 4.57 18.57 35.01
CA ALA A 40 5.57 18.44 33.96
C ALA A 40 5.47 17.09 33.23
N VAL A 41 5.27 15.99 33.96
CA VAL A 41 5.05 14.66 33.37
C VAL A 41 3.77 14.62 32.55
N LEU A 42 2.67 15.16 33.06
CA LEU A 42 1.41 15.27 32.31
C LEU A 42 1.57 16.10 31.03
N ALA A 43 2.30 17.22 31.09
CA ALA A 43 2.55 18.07 29.92
C ALA A 43 3.37 17.35 28.84
N VAL A 44 4.39 16.58 29.24
CA VAL A 44 5.19 15.75 28.31
C VAL A 44 4.34 14.65 27.69
N VAL A 45 3.54 13.93 28.48
CA VAL A 45 2.64 12.88 27.98
C VAL A 45 1.61 13.47 27.03
N LEU A 46 0.99 14.59 27.39
CA LEU A 46 0.01 15.29 26.57
C LEU A 46 0.64 15.74 25.24
N THR A 47 1.86 16.28 25.30
CA THR A 47 2.61 16.69 24.10
C THR A 47 2.92 15.49 23.22
N PHE A 48 3.33 14.35 23.78
CA PHE A 48 3.59 13.12 23.02
C PHE A 48 2.32 12.57 22.37
N VAL A 49 1.18 12.62 23.07
CA VAL A 49 -0.13 12.21 22.55
C VAL A 49 -0.59 13.14 21.43
N ILE A 50 -0.51 14.46 21.64
CA ILE A 50 -0.83 15.47 20.61
C ILE A 50 0.08 15.27 19.40
N LEU A 51 1.38 15.09 19.59
CA LEU A 51 2.34 14.85 18.53
C LEU A 51 1.98 13.56 17.77
N LYS A 52 1.66 12.46 18.46
CA LYS A 52 1.19 11.23 17.81
C LYS A 52 -0.10 11.43 17.01
N LEU A 53 -1.06 12.18 17.54
CA LEU A 53 -2.31 12.47 16.86
C LEU A 53 -2.09 13.38 15.63
N PHE A 54 -1.22 14.37 15.74
CA PHE A 54 -0.88 15.31 14.66
C PHE A 54 -0.06 14.64 13.55
N LEU A 55 0.89 13.76 13.90
CA LEU A 55 1.60 12.94 12.91
C LEU A 55 0.67 11.91 12.25
N ARG A 56 -0.28 11.32 13.00
CA ARG A 56 -1.24 10.34 12.48
C ARG A 56 -2.26 10.97 11.51
N GLN A 57 -2.62 12.24 11.68
CA GLN A 57 -3.50 12.95 10.76
C GLN A 57 -2.85 13.29 9.41
N ARG A 58 -1.51 13.39 9.33
CA ARG A 58 -0.81 13.74 8.09
C ARG A 58 -0.66 12.60 7.07
N THR A 59 -1.07 11.37 7.39
CA THR A 59 -0.78 10.18 6.57
C THR A 59 -1.98 9.30 6.23
N ALA A 60 -3.19 9.86 6.12
CA ALA A 60 -4.28 9.12 5.48
C ALA A 60 -4.03 9.12 3.96
N ARG A 61 -3.40 8.04 3.44
CA ARG A 61 -3.31 7.80 2.00
C ARG A 61 -4.72 7.72 1.44
N ARG A 62 -5.06 8.59 0.49
CA ARG A 62 -6.40 8.71 -0.13
C ARG A 62 -6.36 8.61 -1.66
N SER A 63 -5.16 8.56 -2.25
CA SER A 63 -5.02 8.57 -3.70
C SER A 63 -5.30 7.18 -4.28
N VAL A 64 -6.11 7.13 -5.32
CA VAL A 64 -6.31 5.95 -6.17
C VAL A 64 -5.66 6.24 -7.52
N LEU A 65 -4.63 5.47 -7.87
CA LEU A 65 -3.87 5.69 -9.09
C LEU A 65 -4.45 4.86 -10.22
N LEU A 66 -4.83 5.49 -11.33
CA LEU A 66 -5.18 4.81 -12.58
C LEU A 66 -3.90 4.62 -13.39
N LEU A 67 -3.46 3.37 -13.53
CA LEU A 67 -2.27 2.96 -14.26
C LEU A 67 -2.68 2.06 -15.44
N GLY A 68 -1.79 1.91 -16.42
CA GLY A 68 -2.01 1.08 -17.61
C GLY A 68 -1.35 1.67 -18.85
N LEU A 69 -1.27 0.88 -19.92
CA LEU A 69 -0.68 1.30 -21.20
C LEU A 69 -1.46 2.47 -21.83
N CYS A 70 -0.89 3.08 -22.88
CA CYS A 70 -1.63 4.00 -23.75
C CYS A 70 -2.89 3.33 -24.29
N ASP A 71 -3.94 4.13 -24.53
CA ASP A 71 -5.21 3.69 -25.11
C ASP A 71 -6.01 2.64 -24.32
N ALA A 72 -5.55 2.23 -23.14
CA ALA A 72 -6.29 1.33 -22.25
C ALA A 72 -7.64 1.91 -21.76
N GLY A 73 -7.86 3.23 -21.91
CA GLY A 73 -9.10 3.90 -21.52
C GLY A 73 -9.11 4.52 -20.12
N LYS A 74 -7.92 4.75 -19.53
CA LYS A 74 -7.75 5.35 -18.18
C LYS A 74 -8.48 6.69 -18.02
N THR A 75 -8.23 7.63 -18.93
CA THR A 75 -8.82 8.98 -18.90
C THR A 75 -10.34 8.95 -19.10
N LEU A 76 -10.85 8.01 -19.90
CA LEU A 76 -12.29 7.82 -20.09
C LEU A 76 -12.96 7.31 -18.82
N ILE A 77 -12.34 6.35 -18.12
CA ILE A 77 -12.80 5.87 -16.82
C ILE A 77 -12.75 7.00 -15.79
N TRP A 78 -11.66 7.77 -15.74
CA TRP A 78 -11.51 8.93 -14.87
C TRP A 78 -12.63 9.96 -15.09
N SER A 79 -12.87 10.37 -16.34
CA SER A 79 -13.91 11.34 -16.69
C SER A 79 -15.30 10.83 -16.31
N LYS A 80 -15.59 9.56 -16.58
CA LYS A 80 -16.88 8.95 -16.23
C LYS A 80 -17.09 8.84 -14.72
N LEU A 81 -16.04 8.51 -13.95
CA LEU A 81 -16.15 8.44 -12.49
C LEU A 81 -16.45 9.80 -11.87
N LEU A 82 -15.85 10.88 -12.38
CA LEU A 82 -15.98 12.22 -11.79
C LEU A 82 -17.18 13.00 -12.31
N TYR A 83 -17.45 12.93 -13.62
CA TYR A 83 -18.44 13.79 -14.27
C TYR A 83 -19.65 13.02 -14.79
N GLY A 84 -19.64 11.69 -14.74
CA GLY A 84 -20.70 10.84 -15.29
C GLY A 84 -20.85 10.93 -16.82
N ARG A 85 -19.89 11.53 -17.51
CA ARG A 85 -19.94 11.78 -18.96
C ARG A 85 -18.73 11.22 -19.67
N LYS A 86 -18.96 10.80 -20.91
CA LYS A 86 -17.89 10.49 -21.86
C LYS A 86 -17.28 11.82 -22.33
N ALA A 87 -15.97 11.86 -22.46
CA ALA A 87 -15.25 12.95 -23.10
C ALA A 87 -14.38 12.34 -24.20
N ASP A 88 -14.20 13.05 -25.31
CA ASP A 88 -13.19 12.66 -26.30
C ASP A 88 -11.81 12.79 -25.67
N THR A 89 -11.05 11.70 -25.66
CA THR A 89 -9.74 11.64 -25.00
C THR A 89 -8.63 11.38 -26.00
N HIS A 90 -7.52 12.11 -25.84
CA HIS A 90 -6.25 11.87 -26.51
C HIS A 90 -5.20 11.41 -25.48
N THR A 91 -4.02 11.00 -25.96
CA THR A 91 -2.90 10.60 -25.11
C THR A 91 -2.57 11.69 -24.09
N SER A 92 -2.76 11.38 -22.80
CA SER A 92 -2.46 12.30 -21.70
C SER A 92 -0.97 12.63 -21.65
N ILE A 93 -0.65 13.93 -21.67
CA ILE A 93 0.72 14.46 -21.52
C ILE A 93 1.02 14.77 -20.03
N LYS A 94 -0.02 15.08 -19.27
CA LYS A 94 0.01 15.41 -17.84
C LYS A 94 -1.00 14.54 -17.09
N GLU A 95 -0.81 14.38 -15.79
CA GLU A 95 -1.78 13.73 -14.91
C GLU A 95 -3.09 14.52 -14.77
N ASN A 96 -4.21 13.79 -14.66
CA ASN A 96 -5.49 14.39 -14.23
C ASN A 96 -5.76 14.00 -12.78
N VAL A 97 -6.16 14.97 -11.96
CA VAL A 97 -6.45 14.75 -10.54
C VAL A 97 -7.85 15.24 -10.26
N GLY A 98 -8.68 14.41 -9.63
CA GLY A 98 -10.02 14.79 -9.22
C GLY A 98 -10.45 14.10 -7.95
N ASP A 99 -11.32 14.75 -7.20
CA ASP A 99 -11.86 14.23 -5.96
C ASP A 99 -13.15 13.44 -6.24
N TYR A 100 -13.18 12.20 -5.75
CA TYR A 100 -14.30 11.27 -5.90
C TYR A 100 -14.93 11.00 -4.54
N GLN A 101 -16.19 11.42 -4.38
CA GLN A 101 -16.94 11.20 -3.16
C GLN A 101 -17.51 9.78 -3.14
N THR A 102 -17.14 9.01 -2.12
CA THR A 102 -17.78 7.72 -1.81
C THR A 102 -18.66 7.85 -0.58
N ASN A 103 -19.44 6.80 -0.28
CA ASN A 103 -20.23 6.73 0.94
C ASN A 103 -19.38 6.74 2.22
N LYS A 104 -18.12 6.28 2.15
CA LYS A 104 -17.23 6.14 3.31
C LYS A 104 -16.21 7.27 3.45
N GLY A 105 -16.03 8.08 2.40
CA GLY A 105 -15.09 9.20 2.43
C GLY A 105 -14.71 9.73 1.06
N LEU A 106 -13.84 10.74 1.08
CA LEU A 106 -13.30 11.38 -0.10
C LEU A 106 -12.03 10.65 -0.57
N LEU A 107 -12.06 10.14 -1.80
CA LEU A 107 -10.90 9.58 -2.49
C LEU A 107 -10.38 10.58 -3.52
N LYS A 108 -9.09 10.53 -3.81
CA LYS A 108 -8.47 11.33 -4.88
C LYS A 108 -8.09 10.42 -6.03
N ILE A 109 -8.77 10.53 -7.16
CA ILE A 109 -8.48 9.71 -8.35
C ILE A 109 -7.46 10.42 -9.22
N VAL A 110 -6.33 9.76 -9.47
CA VAL A 110 -5.21 10.29 -10.25
C VAL A 110 -5.04 9.46 -11.52
N ASP A 111 -5.33 10.05 -12.69
CA ASP A 111 -5.06 9.47 -14.00
C ASP A 111 -3.60 9.71 -14.40
N ILE A 112 -2.81 8.64 -14.46
CA ILE A 112 -1.39 8.71 -14.80
C ILE A 112 -1.20 8.48 -16.31
N PRO A 113 -0.41 9.32 -17.00
CA PRO A 113 -0.07 9.12 -18.41
C PRO A 113 0.43 7.70 -18.71
N GLY A 114 -0.12 7.07 -19.76
CA GLY A 114 0.24 5.71 -20.15
C GLY A 114 1.50 5.60 -21.01
N HIS A 115 2.01 6.72 -21.53
CA HIS A 115 3.16 6.71 -22.42
C HIS A 115 4.42 6.26 -21.68
N GLU A 116 5.20 5.35 -22.27
CA GLU A 116 6.35 4.70 -21.63
C GLU A 116 7.34 5.71 -21.00
N ARG A 117 7.67 6.76 -21.74
CA ARG A 117 8.57 7.84 -21.28
C ARG A 117 8.05 8.65 -20.08
N LEU A 118 6.73 8.68 -19.86
CA LEU A 118 6.10 9.55 -18.85
C LEU A 118 5.57 8.76 -17.66
N ARG A 119 5.11 7.52 -17.86
CA ARG A 119 4.38 6.75 -16.85
C ARG A 119 5.16 6.58 -15.54
N MET A 120 6.46 6.31 -15.60
CA MET A 120 7.31 6.14 -14.40
C MET A 120 7.51 7.46 -13.65
N LYS A 121 7.80 8.54 -14.38
CA LYS A 121 8.00 9.88 -13.79
C LYS A 121 6.77 10.35 -13.01
N PHE A 122 5.56 10.10 -13.52
CA PHE A 122 4.34 10.48 -12.83
C PHE A 122 3.98 9.47 -11.73
N LEU A 123 4.19 8.17 -11.93
CA LEU A 123 4.02 7.18 -10.86
C LEU A 123 4.86 7.53 -9.62
N ASP A 124 6.13 7.91 -9.81
CA ASP A 124 7.04 8.28 -8.73
C ASP A 124 6.54 9.47 -7.89
N GLN A 125 5.81 10.40 -8.50
CA GLN A 125 5.25 11.55 -7.80
C GLN A 125 4.07 11.19 -6.89
N TYR A 126 3.29 10.16 -7.25
CA TYR A 126 2.03 9.84 -6.59
C TYR A 126 2.06 8.56 -5.75
N LYS A 127 3.01 7.64 -5.98
CA LYS A 127 3.06 6.30 -5.35
C LYS A 127 3.10 6.32 -3.82
N SER A 128 3.74 7.32 -3.21
CA SER A 128 3.80 7.46 -1.73
C SER A 128 2.44 7.75 -1.08
N SER A 129 1.52 8.35 -1.83
CA SER A 129 0.17 8.72 -1.40
C SER A 129 -0.90 7.69 -1.77
N ALA A 130 -0.51 6.62 -2.49
CA ALA A 130 -1.42 5.62 -3.02
C ALA A 130 -2.06 4.80 -1.89
N ARG A 131 -3.38 4.89 -1.79
CA ARG A 131 -4.22 3.96 -1.02
C ARG A 131 -4.52 2.71 -1.83
N ALA A 132 -4.73 2.90 -3.12
CA ALA A 132 -5.12 1.86 -4.05
C ALA A 132 -4.61 2.15 -5.46
N VAL A 133 -4.53 1.10 -6.27
CA VAL A 133 -4.12 1.16 -7.69
C VAL A 133 -5.19 0.47 -8.51
N ILE A 134 -5.67 1.14 -9.56
CA ILE A 134 -6.49 0.51 -10.60
C ILE A 134 -5.62 0.39 -11.84
N PHE A 135 -5.31 -0.84 -12.23
CA PHE A 135 -4.51 -1.15 -13.41
C PHE A 135 -5.43 -1.50 -14.57
N VAL A 136 -5.51 -0.61 -15.55
CA VAL A 136 -6.42 -0.67 -16.68
C VAL A 136 -5.74 -1.36 -17.86
N VAL A 137 -6.37 -2.42 -18.36
CA VAL A 137 -5.90 -3.17 -19.52
C VAL A 137 -6.95 -3.11 -20.62
N ASP A 138 -6.50 -2.85 -21.86
CA ASP A 138 -7.35 -2.97 -23.03
C ASP A 138 -7.61 -4.46 -23.32
N ALA A 139 -8.84 -4.92 -23.09
CA ALA A 139 -9.21 -6.31 -23.28
C ALA A 139 -9.22 -6.73 -24.77
N MET A 140 -9.35 -5.79 -25.71
CA MET A 140 -9.34 -6.07 -27.14
C MET A 140 -7.93 -6.35 -27.65
N THR A 141 -6.95 -5.56 -27.20
CA THR A 141 -5.56 -5.66 -27.67
C THR A 141 -4.66 -6.48 -26.74
N PHE A 142 -5.19 -6.95 -25.61
CA PHE A 142 -4.45 -7.66 -24.56
C PHE A 142 -3.53 -8.77 -25.06
N GLN A 143 -3.95 -9.57 -26.05
CA GLN A 143 -3.10 -10.66 -26.57
C GLN A 143 -1.83 -10.15 -27.27
N ARG A 144 -1.94 -9.02 -27.99
CA ARG A 144 -0.81 -8.39 -28.68
C ARG A 144 0.11 -7.69 -27.68
N ASP A 145 -0.49 -6.99 -26.71
CA ASP A 145 0.23 -6.11 -25.79
C ASP A 145 0.61 -6.83 -24.47
N LEU A 146 0.39 -8.15 -24.36
CA LEU A 146 0.55 -8.95 -23.14
C LEU A 146 1.92 -8.73 -22.47
N ARG A 147 3.00 -8.71 -23.27
CA ARG A 147 4.37 -8.53 -22.78
C ARG A 147 4.56 -7.17 -22.12
N ASP A 148 4.14 -6.11 -22.81
CA ASP A 148 4.27 -4.72 -22.32
C ASP A 148 3.39 -4.48 -21.09
N VAL A 149 2.19 -5.07 -21.07
CA VAL A 149 1.29 -5.04 -19.91
C VAL A 149 1.92 -5.76 -18.72
N ALA A 150 2.45 -6.97 -18.92
CA ALA A 150 3.05 -7.77 -17.87
C ALA A 150 4.34 -7.14 -17.34
N GLU A 151 5.19 -6.58 -18.19
CA GLU A 151 6.42 -5.89 -17.78
C GLU A 151 6.09 -4.64 -16.95
N PHE A 152 5.09 -3.85 -17.38
CA PHE A 152 4.67 -2.69 -16.59
C PHE A 152 4.08 -3.11 -15.24
N LEU A 153 3.22 -4.14 -15.21
CA LEU A 153 2.66 -4.67 -13.97
C LEU A 153 3.76 -5.22 -13.05
N TYR A 154 4.74 -5.94 -13.59
CA TYR A 154 5.90 -6.45 -12.86
C TYR A 154 6.66 -5.33 -12.15
N ASN A 155 6.94 -4.24 -12.86
CA ASN A 155 7.61 -3.07 -12.30
C ASN A 155 6.80 -2.40 -11.17
N ILE A 156 5.47 -2.34 -11.30
CA ILE A 156 4.59 -1.82 -10.24
C ILE A 156 4.61 -2.73 -9.01
N LEU A 157 4.52 -4.05 -9.20
CA LEU A 157 4.48 -5.02 -8.11
C LEU A 157 5.80 -5.09 -7.33
N LEU A 158 6.93 -4.80 -8.00
CA LEU A 158 8.26 -4.76 -7.37
C LEU A 158 8.68 -3.38 -6.88
N ASP A 159 7.90 -2.32 -7.14
CA ASP A 159 8.22 -1.00 -6.62
C ASP A 159 8.26 -1.02 -5.09
N THR A 160 9.39 -0.59 -4.51
CA THR A 160 9.63 -0.69 -3.07
C THR A 160 8.66 0.16 -2.25
N VAL A 161 8.21 1.30 -2.77
CA VAL A 161 7.26 2.19 -2.08
C VAL A 161 5.87 1.58 -2.09
N LEU A 162 5.44 1.03 -3.23
CA LEU A 162 4.16 0.34 -3.35
C LEU A 162 4.15 -0.96 -2.55
N SER A 163 5.24 -1.75 -2.60
CA SER A 163 5.38 -2.98 -1.81
C SER A 163 5.30 -2.70 -0.31
N HIS A 164 5.99 -1.67 0.17
CA HIS A 164 5.96 -1.29 1.59
C HIS A 164 4.60 -0.72 2.02
N SER A 165 3.92 0.01 1.14
CA SER A 165 2.59 0.58 1.43
C SER A 165 1.44 -0.41 1.26
N ASN A 166 1.68 -1.51 0.53
CA ASN A 166 0.75 -2.60 0.21
C ASN A 166 -0.66 -2.11 -0.17
N PRO A 167 -0.79 -1.22 -1.18
CA PRO A 167 -2.09 -0.69 -1.59
C PRO A 167 -2.96 -1.79 -2.20
N ALA A 168 -4.27 -1.69 -2.02
CA ALA A 168 -5.21 -2.57 -2.72
C ALA A 168 -5.12 -2.33 -4.23
N MET A 169 -5.16 -3.39 -5.02
CA MET A 169 -5.05 -3.32 -6.47
C MET A 169 -6.27 -3.93 -7.15
N LEU A 170 -6.79 -3.25 -8.16
CA LEU A 170 -7.82 -3.75 -9.05
C LEU A 170 -7.27 -3.79 -10.47
N ILE A 171 -7.20 -4.97 -11.07
CA ILE A 171 -6.85 -5.13 -12.47
C ILE A 171 -8.14 -5.23 -13.27
N ILE A 172 -8.38 -4.27 -14.16
CA ILE A 172 -9.61 -4.22 -14.96
C ILE A 172 -9.35 -4.58 -16.42
N ALA A 173 -10.16 -5.49 -16.95
CA ALA A 173 -10.27 -5.77 -18.37
C ALA A 173 -11.29 -4.79 -18.97
N ASN A 174 -10.80 -3.70 -19.52
CA ASN A 174 -11.63 -2.62 -20.07
C ASN A 174 -11.98 -2.86 -21.54
N LYS A 175 -12.99 -2.12 -22.05
CA LYS A 175 -13.53 -2.21 -23.41
C LYS A 175 -14.29 -3.51 -23.68
N GLN A 176 -15.00 -4.04 -22.68
CA GLN A 176 -15.84 -5.24 -22.83
C GLN A 176 -17.03 -5.06 -23.80
N ASP A 177 -17.32 -3.83 -24.20
CA ASP A 177 -18.24 -3.52 -25.30
C ASP A 177 -17.72 -3.99 -26.68
N GLN A 178 -16.43 -4.29 -26.81
CA GLN A 178 -15.83 -4.72 -28.06
C GLN A 178 -16.01 -6.24 -28.27
N PRO A 179 -16.37 -6.70 -29.48
CA PRO A 179 -16.72 -8.10 -29.73
C PRO A 179 -15.57 -9.10 -29.51
N MET A 180 -14.31 -8.63 -29.52
CA MET A 180 -13.12 -9.47 -29.30
C MET A 180 -12.50 -9.28 -27.92
N ALA A 181 -13.15 -8.53 -27.03
CA ALA A 181 -12.65 -8.27 -25.68
C ALA A 181 -12.47 -9.58 -24.89
N LYS A 182 -11.35 -9.69 -24.20
CA LYS A 182 -11.04 -10.83 -23.34
C LYS A 182 -11.59 -10.61 -21.94
N GLY A 183 -12.20 -11.65 -21.37
CA GLY A 183 -12.64 -11.64 -19.98
C GLY A 183 -11.48 -11.56 -18.98
N SER A 184 -11.80 -11.10 -17.78
CA SER A 184 -10.87 -10.93 -16.66
C SER A 184 -10.20 -12.23 -16.20
N SER A 185 -10.88 -13.37 -16.31
CA SER A 185 -10.35 -14.69 -15.96
C SER A 185 -9.18 -15.11 -16.87
N LEU A 186 -9.34 -14.91 -18.18
CA LEU A 186 -8.29 -15.17 -19.17
C LEU A 186 -7.12 -14.19 -18.99
N LEU A 187 -7.44 -12.93 -18.70
CA LEU A 187 -6.46 -11.89 -18.42
C LEU A 187 -5.59 -12.24 -17.21
N LYS A 188 -6.20 -12.66 -16.10
CA LYS A 188 -5.49 -13.17 -14.93
C LYS A 188 -4.56 -14.32 -15.28
N THR A 189 -5.07 -15.35 -15.96
CA THR A 189 -4.31 -16.56 -16.29
C THR A 189 -3.10 -16.25 -17.19
N ASN A 190 -3.29 -15.38 -18.20
CA ASN A 190 -2.22 -14.99 -19.10
C ASN A 190 -1.17 -14.09 -18.42
N LEU A 191 -1.60 -13.17 -17.55
CA LEU A 191 -0.67 -12.37 -16.76
C LEU A 191 0.12 -13.23 -15.77
N GLU A 192 -0.51 -14.20 -15.09
CA GLU A 192 0.22 -15.11 -14.19
C GLU A 192 1.32 -15.87 -14.94
N ARG A 193 1.00 -16.41 -16.13
CA ARG A 193 1.97 -17.08 -16.99
C ARG A 193 3.10 -16.16 -17.44
N GLU A 194 2.77 -14.96 -17.92
CA GLU A 194 3.78 -14.02 -18.43
C GLU A 194 4.67 -13.47 -17.31
N LEU A 195 4.10 -13.17 -16.14
CA LEU A 195 4.86 -12.76 -14.95
C LEU A 195 5.78 -13.88 -14.46
N ASN A 196 5.36 -15.15 -14.56
CA ASN A 196 6.22 -16.29 -14.27
C ASN A 196 7.44 -16.33 -15.21
N LEU A 197 7.24 -16.12 -16.50
CA LEU A 197 8.33 -16.06 -17.47
C LEU A 197 9.26 -14.87 -17.22
N LEU A 198 8.71 -13.70 -16.90
CA LEU A 198 9.47 -12.49 -16.63
C LEU A 198 10.37 -12.66 -15.41
N ARG A 199 9.84 -13.12 -14.27
CA ARG A 199 10.66 -13.32 -13.06
C ARG A 199 11.76 -14.36 -13.29
N ASP A 200 11.46 -15.47 -13.98
CA ASP A 200 12.44 -16.52 -14.26
C ASP A 200 13.56 -16.01 -15.19
N THR A 201 13.21 -15.15 -16.14
CA THR A 201 14.19 -14.53 -17.06
C THR A 201 15.08 -13.53 -16.33
N LYS A 202 14.50 -12.70 -15.44
CA LYS A 202 15.24 -11.71 -14.66
C LYS A 202 16.16 -12.38 -13.64
N ASP A 203 15.71 -13.44 -12.96
CA ASP A 203 16.53 -14.22 -12.03
C ASP A 203 17.77 -14.81 -12.73
N LYS A 204 17.58 -15.44 -13.90
CA LYS A 204 18.69 -16.01 -14.68
C LYS A 204 19.68 -14.96 -15.19
N GLN A 205 19.20 -13.75 -15.52
CA GLN A 205 20.08 -12.65 -15.90
C GLN A 205 20.96 -12.21 -14.72
N LEU A 206 20.42 -12.21 -13.51
CA LEU A 206 21.16 -11.83 -12.29
C LEU A 206 22.21 -12.85 -11.89
N ASP A 207 21.96 -14.16 -12.07
CA ASP A 207 22.97 -15.20 -11.82
C ASP A 207 24.23 -15.04 -12.71
N SER A 208 24.08 -14.42 -13.88
CA SER A 208 25.19 -14.15 -14.80
C SER A 208 26.02 -12.91 -14.45
N ILE A 209 25.49 -12.01 -13.60
CA ILE A 209 26.11 -10.74 -13.21
C ILE A 209 26.41 -10.82 -11.70
N ALA A 210 27.51 -11.46 -11.35
CA ALA A 210 27.88 -11.83 -9.99
C ALA A 210 28.34 -10.65 -9.09
N ASP A 211 27.57 -9.56 -9.01
CA ASP A 211 27.75 -8.51 -7.99
C ASP A 211 26.50 -8.42 -7.11
N LYS A 212 26.55 -9.13 -5.97
CA LYS A 212 25.48 -9.30 -4.95
C LYS A 212 25.21 -8.03 -4.12
N SER A 213 25.12 -6.85 -4.73
CA SER A 213 24.97 -5.59 -3.99
C SER A 213 23.56 -5.00 -3.98
N VAL A 214 22.64 -5.51 -4.80
CA VAL A 214 21.22 -5.08 -4.78
C VAL A 214 20.34 -6.29 -4.47
N ALA A 215 19.82 -6.34 -3.24
CA ALA A 215 18.75 -7.25 -2.87
C ALA A 215 17.49 -6.87 -3.66
N GLN A 216 17.35 -7.36 -4.89
CA GLN A 216 16.11 -7.22 -5.64
C GLN A 216 15.07 -8.16 -5.06
N SER A 217 13.88 -7.61 -4.81
CA SER A 217 12.71 -8.31 -4.33
C SER A 217 12.22 -9.30 -5.38
N TYR A 218 12.16 -10.58 -5.03
CA TYR A 218 11.61 -11.63 -5.88
C TYR A 218 10.07 -11.61 -5.85
N LEU A 219 9.43 -11.80 -7.00
CA LEU A 219 7.98 -11.77 -7.11
C LEU A 219 7.35 -13.15 -6.77
N GLY A 220 6.64 -13.20 -5.63
CA GLY A 220 5.89 -14.38 -5.19
C GLY A 220 6.76 -15.39 -4.44
N LYS A 221 6.47 -16.69 -4.62
CA LYS A 221 7.17 -17.80 -3.94
C LYS A 221 8.15 -18.48 -4.89
N GLN A 222 9.37 -18.73 -4.41
CA GLN A 222 10.39 -19.47 -5.16
C GLN A 222 9.99 -20.94 -5.28
N GLY A 223 10.31 -21.57 -6.42
CA GLY A 223 10.07 -23.00 -6.67
C GLY A 223 8.60 -23.39 -6.92
N LYS A 224 7.68 -22.43 -7.04
CA LYS A 224 6.28 -22.65 -7.45
C LYS A 224 5.91 -21.64 -8.51
N ASP A 225 5.11 -22.03 -9.49
CA ASP A 225 4.58 -21.12 -10.52
C ASP A 225 3.92 -19.89 -9.90
N PHE A 226 4.11 -18.73 -10.52
CA PHE A 226 3.55 -17.49 -10.01
C PHE A 226 2.01 -17.53 -10.02
N SER A 227 1.41 -17.06 -8.93
CA SER A 227 -0.01 -16.74 -8.85
C SER A 227 -0.18 -15.45 -8.05
N PHE A 228 -1.17 -14.64 -8.42
CA PHE A 228 -1.51 -13.42 -7.67
C PHE A 228 -1.87 -13.71 -6.20
N SER A 229 -2.33 -14.93 -5.91
CA SER A 229 -2.61 -15.39 -4.54
C SER A 229 -1.36 -15.49 -3.65
N HIS A 230 -0.16 -15.50 -4.25
CA HIS A 230 1.10 -15.54 -3.51
C HIS A 230 1.51 -14.17 -2.96
N LEU A 231 0.89 -13.09 -3.41
CA LEU A 231 1.22 -11.72 -3.02
C LEU A 231 0.47 -11.33 -1.74
N THR A 232 1.08 -10.44 -0.96
CA THR A 232 0.47 -9.86 0.24
C THR A 232 -0.55 -8.77 -0.08
N ALA A 233 -0.47 -8.20 -1.29
CA ALA A 233 -1.41 -7.20 -1.78
C ALA A 233 -2.74 -7.87 -2.12
N GLN A 234 -3.84 -7.22 -1.75
CA GLN A 234 -5.17 -7.62 -2.23
C GLN A 234 -5.27 -7.23 -3.70
N ILE A 235 -5.36 -8.22 -4.59
CA ILE A 235 -5.46 -8.02 -6.04
C ILE A 235 -6.76 -8.62 -6.52
N ASP A 236 -7.70 -7.74 -6.88
CA ASP A 236 -8.99 -8.11 -7.44
C ASP A 236 -8.99 -7.92 -8.96
N PHE A 237 -9.89 -8.61 -9.65
CA PHE A 237 -10.08 -8.51 -11.09
C PHE A 237 -11.51 -8.10 -11.39
N ALA A 238 -11.71 -7.23 -12.39
CA ALA A 238 -13.03 -6.85 -12.84
C ALA A 238 -13.08 -6.59 -14.35
N GLU A 239 -14.30 -6.49 -14.86
CA GLU A 239 -14.61 -6.21 -16.26
C GLU A 239 -15.34 -4.88 -16.35
N THR A 240 -14.97 -4.05 -17.32
CA THR A 240 -15.58 -2.72 -17.49
C THR A 240 -15.79 -2.36 -18.95
N SER A 241 -16.82 -1.56 -19.20
CA SER A 241 -16.97 -0.85 -20.46
C SER A 241 -16.87 0.66 -20.22
N GLY A 242 -15.74 1.22 -20.63
CA GLY A 242 -15.52 2.65 -20.62
C GLY A 242 -16.36 3.40 -21.66
N LEU A 243 -16.80 2.76 -22.74
CA LEU A 243 -17.44 3.44 -23.87
C LEU A 243 -18.98 3.38 -23.87
N SER A 244 -19.57 2.37 -23.22
CA SER A 244 -21.03 2.19 -23.17
C SER A 244 -21.74 3.42 -22.59
N ASP A 245 -22.91 3.79 -23.12
CA ASP A 245 -23.78 4.78 -22.47
C ASP A 245 -24.37 4.26 -21.16
N ASP A 246 -24.34 2.95 -20.96
CA ASP A 246 -24.85 2.30 -19.77
C ASP A 246 -24.03 2.69 -18.52
N PRO A 247 -24.66 3.29 -17.49
CA PRO A 247 -24.04 3.57 -16.20
C PRO A 247 -23.50 2.33 -15.48
N SER A 248 -24.02 1.15 -15.83
CA SER A 248 -23.66 -0.14 -15.23
C SER A 248 -22.21 -0.56 -15.56
N GLY A 249 -21.66 -0.08 -16.68
CA GLY A 249 -20.34 -0.50 -17.17
C GLY A 249 -19.17 -0.17 -16.24
N LEU A 250 -19.38 0.70 -15.25
CA LEU A 250 -18.41 1.05 -14.19
C LEU A 250 -18.84 0.63 -12.79
N GLU A 251 -19.98 -0.05 -12.62
CA GLU A 251 -20.43 -0.55 -11.31
C GLU A 251 -19.38 -1.41 -10.60
N PRO A 252 -18.66 -2.34 -11.27
CA PRO A 252 -17.62 -3.12 -10.60
C PRO A 252 -16.52 -2.23 -9.98
N VAL A 253 -16.13 -1.18 -10.69
CA VAL A 253 -15.12 -0.21 -10.20
C VAL A 253 -15.69 0.63 -9.05
N LYS A 254 -16.93 1.13 -9.18
CA LYS A 254 -17.58 1.92 -8.12
C LYS A 254 -17.76 1.11 -6.83
N ASN A 255 -18.20 -0.15 -6.95
CA ASN A 255 -18.38 -1.06 -5.83
C ASN A 255 -17.04 -1.38 -5.15
N TRP A 256 -15.99 -1.60 -5.93
CA TRP A 256 -14.64 -1.79 -5.40
C TRP A 256 -14.10 -0.52 -4.74
N LEU A 257 -14.28 0.66 -5.35
CA LEU A 257 -13.93 1.94 -4.73
C LEU A 257 -14.65 2.16 -3.39
N ALA A 258 -15.92 1.76 -3.30
CA ALA A 258 -16.68 1.83 -2.05
C ALA A 258 -16.22 0.79 -1.00
N SER A 259 -15.62 -0.33 -1.40
CA SER A 259 -15.07 -1.31 -0.47
C SER A 259 -13.78 -0.79 0.17
N ILE A 260 -12.93 -0.11 -0.61
CA ILE A 260 -11.64 0.42 -0.15
C ILE A 260 -11.72 1.79 0.54
N ALA A 261 -12.78 2.57 0.32
CA ALA A 261 -12.91 3.92 0.87
C ALA A 261 -12.94 3.97 2.41
#